data_AF-A0A4Q3WLT8-F1
#
_entry.id   AF-A0A4Q3WLT8-F1
#
_cell.length_a   1.000
_cell.length_b   1.000
_cell.length_c   1.000
_cell.angle_alpha   90.00
_cell.angle_beta   90.00
_cell.angle_gamma   90.00
#
_symmetry.space_group_name_H-M   'P 1'
#
loop_
_entity.id
_entity.type
_entity.pdbx_description
1 polymer ?
#
loop_
_entity_poly.entity_id
_entity_poly.type
_entity_poly.pdbx_seq_one_letter_code
_entity_poly.pdbx_strand_id
1 'polypeptide(L)'
;MVVNSSGVTGLQWAIIWPPLSKLLTALLLQACFLTLPMKFAIVAVPALFAAALPAYSQTAPAAHIADCQKLLSSYRSLLLESNPPDVATLQKWTESLTTEGNWADIDYTDQTLSNWKPLRHLDRVAQFYLALNQPGTLLYHDAKTREAARRSLHWWLLNKPKESQWYHLNISVPRKMRDIILLAGDELQGNERELAMKQLGQFKVGGTGANLVWSADLAMHYAALRNDGVAVGEMAKKLADEVKISDFEGIRDDWSFHQHGPRLQTFHYGQSYFSESTRIAWQLRDTRWAYPAQKIDLLSNLVLQGWRWQLRGNMTVPSTLDRAVSRAGSLKVNQQNNVRRLAHVDRKHAQELNAFAASMDTGQPAARGFKWFPRSDFAAYHTPKASFFLKTLSSRTNTTESINNENQLGAQLNLGNQFILKGNDEYVDLMGAWDWKRLPGVTWPEWASVSHPNAKQQET
;
A
#
# COMPACT_ATOMS: atom_id res chain seq x y z
N MET A 1 12.02 4.97 63.55
CA MET A 1 13.23 4.45 64.25
C MET A 1 13.29 2.96 63.94
N VAL A 2 14.16 2.50 63.03
CA VAL A 2 15.57 2.07 63.28
C VAL A 2 15.57 0.84 64.19
N VAL A 3 16.13 -0.34 63.90
CA VAL A 3 17.01 -0.87 62.83
C VAL A 3 17.02 -2.41 62.95
N ASN A 4 17.08 -3.12 61.81
CA ASN A 4 17.89 -4.29 61.46
C ASN A 4 18.31 -5.36 62.53
N SER A 5 18.14 -6.65 62.21
CA SER A 5 19.22 -7.58 61.73
C SER A 5 19.05 -9.06 62.14
N SER A 6 19.42 -9.96 61.20
CA SER A 6 19.95 -11.36 61.30
C SER A 6 19.12 -12.42 62.04
N GLY A 7 18.94 -13.68 61.63
CA GLY A 7 19.50 -14.60 60.62
C GLY A 7 19.12 -16.02 61.13
N VAL A 8 18.79 -17.03 60.29
CA VAL A 8 19.69 -18.15 59.93
C VAL A 8 18.89 -19.26 59.19
N THR A 9 19.41 -19.66 58.01
CA THR A 9 19.36 -20.95 57.23
C THR A 9 18.03 -21.66 56.92
N GLY A 10 17.77 -22.25 55.74
CA GLY A 10 18.58 -22.46 54.52
C GLY A 10 18.20 -23.79 53.84
N LEU A 11 17.82 -23.78 52.55
CA LEU A 11 18.04 -24.86 51.57
C LEU A 11 17.69 -24.35 50.15
N GLN A 12 18.70 -24.28 49.30
CA GLN A 12 18.68 -23.75 47.92
C GLN A 12 18.42 -24.86 46.90
N TRP A 13 17.75 -24.51 45.80
CA TRP A 13 17.94 -25.11 44.48
C TRP A 13 18.35 -23.99 43.51
N ALA A 14 19.52 -24.13 42.89
CA ALA A 14 20.01 -23.24 41.85
C ALA A 14 20.27 -24.07 40.57
N ILE A 15 19.71 -23.61 39.45
CA ILE A 15 20.05 -24.09 38.10
C ILE A 15 20.87 -22.99 37.43
N ILE A 16 22.09 -23.34 37.03
CA ILE A 16 23.11 -22.47 36.44
C ILE A 16 23.15 -22.71 34.93
N TRP A 17 23.18 -21.63 34.14
CA TRP A 17 23.56 -21.62 32.71
C TRP A 17 25.09 -21.49 32.56
N PRO A 18 25.74 -22.15 31.57
CA PRO A 18 27.12 -21.83 31.18
C PRO A 18 27.21 -20.94 29.92
N PRO A 19 28.28 -20.11 29.78
CA PRO A 19 28.47 -19.19 28.66
C PRO A 19 29.40 -19.71 27.54
N LEU A 20 29.33 -19.03 26.39
CA LEU A 20 30.16 -19.19 25.19
C LEU A 20 31.68 -19.07 25.46
N SER A 21 32.48 -19.98 24.88
CA SER A 21 33.74 -19.62 24.17
C SER A 21 34.34 -20.80 23.39
N LYS A 22 35.00 -20.47 22.27
CA LYS A 22 36.00 -21.24 21.50
C LYS A 22 35.50 -22.35 20.56
N LEU A 23 35.52 -22.07 19.25
CA LEU A 23 36.16 -22.92 18.22
C LEU A 23 36.18 -22.17 16.87
N LEU A 24 37.34 -21.65 16.53
CA LEU A 24 37.67 -21.05 15.24
C LEU A 24 39.02 -21.66 14.86
N THR A 25 39.03 -22.62 13.93
CA THR A 25 40.27 -23.12 13.31
C THR A 25 39.99 -23.65 11.91
N ALA A 26 40.51 -22.89 10.93
CA ALA A 26 41.09 -23.28 9.64
C ALA A 26 40.29 -24.15 8.64
N LEU A 27 39.93 -23.53 7.51
CA LEU A 27 39.91 -24.19 6.21
C LEU A 27 40.43 -23.21 5.13
N LEU A 28 41.69 -23.39 4.78
CA LEU A 28 42.39 -22.82 3.62
C LEU A 28 43.18 -23.96 2.97
N LEU A 29 43.34 -23.89 1.64
CA LEU A 29 44.02 -24.81 0.71
C LEU A 29 43.16 -26.03 0.30
N GLN A 30 42.97 -26.35 -0.98
CA GLN A 30 43.93 -26.36 -2.07
C GLN A 30 43.24 -26.31 -3.45
N ALA A 31 43.79 -25.51 -4.36
CA ALA A 31 43.61 -25.66 -5.81
C ALA A 31 44.88 -26.30 -6.38
N CYS A 32 44.76 -27.25 -7.31
CA CYS A 32 45.75 -27.50 -8.38
C CYS A 32 45.22 -28.45 -9.46
N PHE A 33 45.57 -28.11 -10.69
CA PHE A 33 45.24 -28.69 -11.99
C PHE A 33 45.91 -30.05 -12.27
N LEU A 34 45.36 -30.86 -13.21
CA LEU A 34 46.07 -31.53 -14.33
C LEU A 34 45.15 -32.37 -15.26
N THR A 35 45.02 -31.84 -16.49
CA THR A 35 44.86 -32.40 -17.87
C THR A 35 44.78 -33.92 -18.25
N LEU A 36 43.76 -34.25 -19.08
CA LEU A 36 43.70 -35.08 -20.35
C LEU A 36 43.96 -36.63 -20.36
N PRO A 37 43.53 -37.45 -21.38
CA PRO A 37 42.59 -37.27 -22.52
C PRO A 37 41.57 -38.43 -22.81
N MET A 38 40.75 -38.22 -23.86
CA MET A 38 39.70 -39.05 -24.51
C MET A 38 39.95 -40.56 -24.72
N LYS A 39 38.86 -41.36 -24.78
CA LYS A 39 38.60 -42.38 -25.82
C LYS A 39 37.10 -42.66 -26.02
N PHE A 40 36.72 -42.81 -27.29
CA PHE A 40 35.37 -43.01 -27.84
C PHE A 40 34.80 -44.40 -27.55
N ALA A 41 33.47 -44.48 -27.41
CA ALA A 41 32.68 -45.60 -27.93
C ALA A 41 31.32 -45.08 -28.41
N ILE A 42 31.13 -45.16 -29.73
CA ILE A 42 29.91 -44.86 -30.48
C ILE A 42 29.02 -46.10 -30.42
N VAL A 43 27.76 -45.94 -30.03
CA VAL A 43 26.66 -46.81 -30.45
C VAL A 43 25.51 -45.90 -30.86
N ALA A 44 25.24 -45.84 -32.17
CA ALA A 44 24.02 -45.30 -32.75
C ALA A 44 22.91 -46.36 -32.66
N VAL A 45 21.65 -46.01 -32.41
CA VAL A 45 20.52 -45.89 -33.38
C VAL A 45 19.22 -46.06 -32.54
N PRO A 46 18.00 -45.56 -32.87
CA PRO A 46 17.55 -44.48 -33.76
C PRO A 46 16.63 -43.43 -33.07
N ALA A 47 16.29 -42.41 -33.84
CA ALA A 47 15.29 -41.37 -33.60
C ALA A 47 13.87 -41.89 -33.28
N LEU A 48 13.16 -41.16 -32.41
CA LEU A 48 11.77 -40.68 -32.54
C LEU A 48 11.21 -40.42 -31.13
N PHE A 49 11.27 -39.18 -30.66
CA PHE A 49 10.23 -38.58 -29.80
C PHE A 49 10.44 -37.06 -29.84
N ALA A 50 9.97 -36.44 -30.92
CA ALA A 50 9.48 -35.08 -30.81
C ALA A 50 8.21 -35.17 -29.96
N ALA A 51 8.35 -35.10 -28.63
CA ALA A 51 7.23 -34.80 -27.78
C ALA A 51 6.83 -33.36 -28.11
N ALA A 52 5.85 -33.22 -29.00
CA ALA A 52 5.08 -32.02 -29.12
C ALA A 52 4.65 -31.64 -27.70
N LEU A 53 5.20 -30.53 -27.19
CA LEU A 53 4.58 -29.84 -26.07
C LEU A 53 3.12 -29.65 -26.47
N PRO A 54 2.14 -30.11 -25.68
CA PRO A 54 0.76 -29.81 -26.02
C PRO A 54 0.68 -28.28 -26.04
N ALA A 55 0.38 -27.74 -27.22
CA ALA A 55 -0.13 -26.39 -27.31
C ALA A 55 -1.34 -26.36 -26.39
N TYR A 56 -1.17 -25.76 -25.21
CA TYR A 56 -2.23 -25.60 -24.24
C TYR A 56 -3.15 -24.51 -24.80
N SER A 57 -3.94 -24.89 -25.81
CA SER A 57 -5.15 -24.16 -26.18
C SER A 57 -6.18 -24.45 -25.09
N GLN A 58 -5.99 -23.85 -23.92
CA GLN A 58 -7.12 -23.60 -23.05
C GLN A 58 -7.86 -22.44 -23.67
N THR A 59 -8.88 -22.75 -24.46
CA THR A 59 -10.02 -21.85 -24.56
C THR A 59 -10.55 -21.71 -23.13
N ALA A 60 -10.19 -20.61 -22.46
CA ALA A 60 -10.78 -20.27 -21.18
C ALA A 60 -12.30 -20.36 -21.36
N PRO A 61 -13.05 -21.06 -20.48
CA PRO A 61 -14.50 -21.19 -20.64
C PRO A 61 -15.10 -19.80 -20.84
N ALA A 62 -16.04 -19.60 -21.76
CA ALA A 62 -16.58 -18.27 -22.11
C ALA A 62 -17.00 -17.43 -20.88
N ALA A 63 -17.39 -18.10 -19.80
CA ALA A 63 -17.72 -17.48 -18.51
C ALA A 63 -16.51 -16.82 -17.80
N HIS A 64 -15.28 -17.33 -17.95
CA HIS A 64 -14.05 -16.68 -17.45
C HIS A 64 -13.79 -15.37 -18.18
N ILE A 65 -14.02 -15.34 -19.50
CA ILE A 65 -13.81 -14.14 -20.32
C ILE A 65 -14.76 -13.02 -19.87
N ALA A 66 -16.05 -13.34 -19.67
CA ALA A 66 -17.04 -12.37 -19.20
C ALA A 66 -16.69 -11.79 -17.82
N ASP A 67 -16.26 -12.63 -16.87
CA ASP A 67 -15.83 -12.17 -15.55
C ASP A 67 -14.53 -11.32 -15.61
N CYS A 68 -13.57 -11.68 -16.47
CA CYS A 68 -12.37 -10.87 -16.73
C CYS A 68 -12.74 -9.49 -17.26
N GLN A 69 -13.64 -9.42 -18.25
CA GLN A 69 -14.11 -8.16 -18.81
C GLN A 69 -14.80 -7.29 -17.75
N LYS A 70 -15.64 -7.90 -16.90
CA LYS A 70 -16.32 -7.22 -15.79
C LYS A 70 -15.35 -6.66 -14.74
N LEU A 71 -14.31 -7.40 -14.40
CA LEU A 71 -13.23 -6.94 -13.53
C LEU A 71 -12.58 -5.68 -14.13
N LEU A 72 -12.15 -5.75 -15.40
CA LEU A 72 -11.47 -4.66 -16.08
C LEU A 72 -12.38 -3.44 -16.27
N SER A 73 -13.66 -3.64 -16.59
CA SER A 73 -14.63 -2.54 -16.72
C SER A 73 -14.91 -1.87 -15.38
N SER A 74 -14.98 -2.64 -14.29
CA SER A 74 -15.13 -2.11 -12.94
C SER A 74 -13.90 -1.32 -12.52
N TYR A 75 -12.69 -1.79 -12.84
CA TYR A 75 -11.49 -1.01 -12.58
C TYR A 75 -11.45 0.28 -13.41
N ARG A 76 -11.80 0.19 -14.69
CA ARG A 76 -11.87 1.36 -15.58
C ARG A 76 -12.86 2.41 -15.04
N SER A 77 -14.02 2.02 -14.52
CA SER A 77 -14.94 3.00 -13.92
C SER A 77 -14.32 3.73 -12.73
N LEU A 78 -13.53 3.03 -11.89
CA LEU A 78 -12.83 3.65 -10.77
C LEU A 78 -11.76 4.65 -11.24
N LEU A 79 -11.09 4.40 -12.37
CA LEU A 79 -10.17 5.38 -12.96
C LEU A 79 -10.93 6.65 -13.38
N LEU A 80 -12.11 6.50 -13.98
CA LEU A 80 -12.94 7.60 -14.48
C LEU A 80 -13.62 8.41 -13.37
N GLU A 81 -13.67 7.90 -12.13
CA GLU A 81 -14.10 8.69 -10.97
C GLU A 81 -13.07 9.75 -10.55
N SER A 82 -11.83 9.67 -11.06
CA SER A 82 -10.78 10.67 -10.82
C SER A 82 -10.91 11.84 -11.78
N ASN A 83 -10.67 13.05 -11.29
CA ASN A 83 -10.61 14.23 -12.14
C ASN A 83 -9.23 14.35 -12.79
N PRO A 84 -9.14 14.58 -14.11
CA PRO A 84 -7.89 14.97 -14.74
C PRO A 84 -7.44 16.36 -14.24
N PRO A 85 -6.18 16.76 -14.48
CA PRO A 85 -5.73 18.13 -14.30
C PRO A 85 -6.63 19.11 -15.07
N ASP A 86 -6.57 20.39 -14.69
CA ASP A 86 -7.27 21.43 -15.43
C ASP A 86 -6.78 21.50 -16.90
N VAL A 87 -7.64 22.04 -17.76
CA VAL A 87 -7.40 22.14 -19.20
C VAL A 87 -6.09 22.88 -19.52
N ALA A 88 -5.77 23.94 -18.78
CA ALA A 88 -4.58 24.74 -19.04
C ALA A 88 -3.29 23.94 -18.76
N THR A 89 -3.31 23.11 -17.72
CA THR A 89 -2.22 22.17 -17.41
C THR A 89 -2.01 21.17 -18.54
N LEU A 90 -3.07 20.54 -19.04
CA LEU A 90 -2.98 19.56 -20.15
C LEU A 90 -2.55 20.22 -21.46
N GLN A 91 -3.03 21.43 -21.75
CA GLN A 91 -2.61 22.23 -22.90
C GLN A 91 -1.12 22.58 -22.82
N LYS A 92 -0.65 23.03 -21.65
CA LYS A 92 0.78 23.30 -21.43
C LYS A 92 1.65 22.07 -21.71
N TRP A 93 1.25 20.89 -21.23
CA TRP A 93 1.98 19.65 -21.51
C TRP A 93 1.93 19.26 -22.98
N THR A 94 0.81 19.51 -23.65
CA THR A 94 0.66 19.27 -25.10
C THR A 94 1.60 20.18 -25.90
N GLU A 95 1.72 21.45 -25.52
CA GLU A 95 2.56 22.44 -26.19
C GLU A 95 4.05 22.25 -25.93
N SER A 96 4.43 21.75 -24.75
CA SER A 96 5.81 21.46 -24.40
C SER A 96 6.28 20.05 -24.79
N LEU A 97 5.39 19.23 -25.37
CA LEU A 97 5.73 17.90 -25.87
C LEU A 97 6.63 18.03 -27.11
N THR A 98 7.79 17.41 -27.08
CA THR A 98 8.72 17.44 -28.22
C THR A 98 8.19 16.63 -29.41
N THR A 99 8.84 16.77 -30.55
CA THR A 99 8.61 15.92 -31.73
C THR A 99 8.90 14.45 -31.46
N GLU A 100 9.84 14.16 -30.56
CA GLU A 100 10.15 12.79 -30.13
C GLU A 100 9.09 12.19 -29.21
N GLY A 101 8.31 13.02 -28.50
CA GLY A 101 7.28 12.57 -27.55
C GLY A 101 7.71 12.60 -26.09
N ASN A 102 8.79 13.29 -25.75
CA ASN A 102 9.21 13.52 -24.37
C ASN A 102 9.05 14.99 -23.95
N TRP A 103 9.45 15.29 -22.71
CA TRP A 103 9.36 16.62 -22.12
C TRP A 103 10.68 17.05 -21.51
N ALA A 104 11.16 18.23 -21.88
CA ALA A 104 12.43 18.76 -21.40
C ALA A 104 12.45 19.08 -19.88
N ASP A 105 11.28 19.27 -19.25
CA ASP A 105 11.17 19.54 -17.82
C ASP A 105 11.20 18.27 -16.95
N ILE A 106 11.29 17.08 -17.57
CA ILE A 106 11.46 15.81 -16.89
C ILE A 106 12.92 15.36 -17.02
N ASP A 107 13.56 15.20 -15.87
CA ASP A 107 14.90 14.65 -15.77
C ASP A 107 14.87 13.12 -15.93
N TYR A 108 15.14 12.64 -17.15
CA TYR A 108 15.13 11.21 -17.51
C TYR A 108 16.37 10.44 -17.07
N THR A 109 17.40 11.12 -16.53
CA THR A 109 18.62 10.47 -16.03
C THR A 109 18.60 10.29 -14.51
N ASP A 110 17.58 10.84 -13.84
CA ASP A 110 17.36 10.73 -12.40
C ASP A 110 17.37 9.25 -11.94
N GLN A 111 18.12 8.98 -10.87
CA GLN A 111 18.24 7.68 -10.21
C GLN A 111 17.78 7.76 -8.75
N THR A 112 16.90 8.71 -8.41
CA THR A 112 16.49 8.88 -7.00
C THR A 112 15.67 7.69 -6.53
N LEU A 113 16.07 7.12 -5.39
CA LEU A 113 15.43 5.92 -4.82
C LEU A 113 13.95 6.17 -4.49
N SER A 114 13.63 7.38 -4.04
CA SER A 114 12.27 7.84 -3.74
C SER A 114 11.90 8.99 -4.68
N ASN A 115 10.67 8.98 -5.22
CA ASN A 115 10.15 10.01 -6.14
C ASN A 115 10.89 10.07 -7.49
N TRP A 116 11.11 8.90 -8.10
CA TRP A 116 11.74 8.75 -9.41
C TRP A 116 11.07 9.64 -10.47
N LYS A 117 11.77 10.70 -10.87
CA LYS A 117 11.21 11.77 -11.72
C LYS A 117 10.70 11.29 -13.08
N PRO A 118 11.32 10.31 -13.78
CA PRO A 118 10.83 9.82 -15.06
C PRO A 118 9.41 9.26 -15.00
N LEU A 119 8.94 8.77 -13.83
CA LEU A 119 7.56 8.29 -13.67
C LEU A 119 6.52 9.38 -14.00
N ARG A 120 6.87 10.67 -13.85
CA ARG A 120 6.01 11.81 -14.23
C ARG A 120 5.61 11.78 -15.70
N HIS A 121 6.42 11.17 -16.56
CA HIS A 121 6.08 10.99 -17.97
C HIS A 121 4.84 10.11 -18.10
N LEU A 122 4.84 8.93 -17.47
CA LEU A 122 3.69 8.03 -17.46
C LEU A 122 2.50 8.63 -16.70
N ASP A 123 2.74 9.44 -15.67
CA ASP A 123 1.67 10.20 -15.03
C ASP A 123 0.96 11.10 -16.05
N ARG A 124 1.70 11.92 -16.81
CA ARG A 124 1.11 12.78 -17.86
C ARG A 124 0.35 11.98 -18.91
N VAL A 125 0.92 10.86 -19.37
CA VAL A 125 0.27 9.97 -20.36
C VAL A 125 -1.06 9.45 -19.81
N ALA A 126 -1.08 8.95 -18.57
CA ALA A 126 -2.30 8.48 -17.93
C ALA A 126 -3.34 9.60 -17.77
N GLN A 127 -2.92 10.82 -17.44
CA GLN A 127 -3.82 11.97 -17.33
C GLN A 127 -4.40 12.42 -18.68
N PHE A 128 -3.65 12.35 -19.77
CA PHE A 128 -4.21 12.59 -21.11
C PHE A 128 -5.29 11.57 -21.45
N TYR A 129 -5.02 10.27 -21.27
CA TYR A 129 -6.02 9.25 -21.52
C TYR A 129 -7.22 9.36 -20.58
N LEU A 130 -7.03 9.79 -19.33
CA LEU A 130 -8.14 10.09 -18.43
C LEU A 130 -9.00 11.22 -19.00
N ALA A 131 -8.41 12.35 -19.38
CA ALA A 131 -9.13 13.50 -19.93
C ALA A 131 -9.92 13.16 -21.22
N LEU A 132 -9.33 12.35 -22.10
CA LEU A 132 -9.97 11.88 -23.33
C LEU A 132 -11.23 11.04 -23.09
N ASN A 133 -11.36 10.46 -21.89
CA ASN A 133 -12.45 9.57 -21.50
C ASN A 133 -13.43 10.20 -20.50
N GLN A 134 -13.39 11.53 -20.27
CA GLN A 134 -14.30 12.23 -19.36
C GLN A 134 -15.46 12.93 -20.08
N PRO A 135 -16.68 12.36 -20.10
CA PRO A 135 -17.82 12.96 -20.80
C PRO A 135 -18.17 14.35 -20.26
N GLY A 136 -18.55 15.26 -21.16
CA GLY A 136 -18.96 16.63 -20.79
C GLY A 136 -17.79 17.58 -20.48
N THR A 137 -16.54 17.14 -20.64
CA THR A 137 -15.35 18.00 -20.52
C THR A 137 -14.86 18.48 -21.89
N LEU A 138 -14.13 19.60 -21.93
CA LEU A 138 -13.63 20.19 -23.18
C LEU A 138 -12.69 19.25 -23.96
N LEU A 139 -11.95 18.40 -23.24
CA LEU A 139 -10.95 17.51 -23.84
C LEU A 139 -11.50 16.11 -24.13
N TYR A 140 -12.81 15.89 -23.93
CA TYR A 140 -13.45 14.63 -24.26
C TYR A 140 -13.28 14.32 -25.75
N HIS A 141 -12.58 13.23 -26.06
CA HIS A 141 -12.19 12.83 -27.41
C HIS A 141 -11.39 13.86 -28.25
N ASP A 142 -10.80 14.90 -27.64
CA ASP A 142 -10.03 15.92 -28.36
C ASP A 142 -8.86 15.34 -29.15
N ALA A 143 -8.74 15.73 -30.43
CA ALA A 143 -7.76 15.16 -31.35
C ALA A 143 -6.32 15.56 -30.99
N LYS A 144 -6.09 16.81 -30.56
CA LYS A 144 -4.75 17.30 -30.20
C LYS A 144 -4.22 16.59 -28.96
N THR A 145 -5.08 16.42 -27.96
CA THR A 145 -4.81 15.68 -26.74
C THR A 145 -4.55 14.20 -27.01
N ARG A 146 -5.34 13.59 -27.92
CA ARG A 146 -5.14 12.19 -28.34
C ARG A 146 -3.79 11.96 -29.00
N GLU A 147 -3.40 12.84 -29.92
CA GLU A 147 -2.10 12.77 -30.57
C GLU A 147 -0.94 12.92 -29.57
N ALA A 148 -1.06 13.85 -28.60
CA ALA A 148 -0.09 13.98 -27.52
C ALA A 148 0.01 12.73 -26.63
N ALA A 149 -1.13 12.12 -26.30
CA ALA A 149 -1.20 10.88 -25.52
C ALA A 149 -0.52 9.71 -26.23
N ARG A 150 -0.80 9.54 -27.53
CA ARG A 150 -0.21 8.48 -28.36
C ARG A 150 1.30 8.67 -28.51
N ARG A 151 1.75 9.87 -28.87
CA ARG A 151 3.17 10.15 -29.11
C ARG A 151 4.01 10.01 -27.84
N SER A 152 3.52 10.51 -26.71
CA SER A 152 4.21 10.35 -25.44
C SER A 152 4.30 8.89 -25.00
N LEU A 153 3.19 8.14 -25.09
CA LEU A 153 3.21 6.71 -24.82
C LEU A 153 4.21 5.98 -25.73
N HIS A 154 4.19 6.26 -27.04
CA HIS A 154 5.10 5.65 -28.01
C HIS A 154 6.57 5.85 -27.62
N TRP A 155 6.96 7.09 -27.28
CA TRP A 155 8.32 7.40 -26.85
C TRP A 155 8.74 6.58 -25.62
N TRP A 156 7.87 6.48 -24.61
CA TRP A 156 8.17 5.70 -23.41
C TRP A 156 8.33 4.20 -23.71
N LEU A 157 7.46 3.65 -24.56
CA LEU A 157 7.48 2.23 -24.92
C LEU A 157 8.81 1.81 -25.58
N LEU A 158 9.42 2.72 -26.35
CA LEU A 158 10.69 2.49 -27.03
C LEU A 158 11.93 2.78 -26.16
N ASN A 159 11.94 3.92 -25.45
CA ASN A 159 13.15 4.41 -24.79
C ASN A 159 13.45 3.76 -23.44
N LYS A 160 12.41 3.32 -22.70
CA LYS A 160 12.51 2.63 -21.40
C LYS A 160 13.62 3.20 -20.50
N PRO A 161 13.41 4.38 -19.89
CA PRO A 161 14.41 5.00 -19.03
C PRO A 161 15.00 3.99 -18.03
N LYS A 162 16.34 3.92 -17.98
CA LYS A 162 17.04 2.93 -17.14
C LYS A 162 16.86 3.30 -15.67
N GLU A 163 16.47 2.31 -14.87
CA GLU A 163 16.28 2.47 -13.44
C GLU A 163 16.97 1.34 -12.68
N SER A 164 17.59 1.69 -11.55
CA SER A 164 18.30 0.73 -10.70
C SER A 164 17.45 0.15 -9.58
N GLN A 165 16.29 0.76 -9.25
CA GLN A 165 15.46 0.31 -8.14
C GLN A 165 14.27 -0.58 -8.56
N TRP A 166 14.12 -1.70 -7.86
CA TRP A 166 13.11 -2.73 -8.15
C TRP A 166 11.67 -2.24 -8.01
N TYR A 167 11.38 -1.36 -7.04
CA TYR A 167 10.01 -0.91 -6.76
C TYR A 167 9.40 -0.15 -7.93
N HIS A 168 10.18 0.73 -8.57
CA HIS A 168 9.68 1.51 -9.70
C HIS A 168 9.40 0.62 -10.92
N LEU A 169 10.28 -0.34 -11.18
CA LEU A 169 10.15 -1.28 -12.30
C LEU A 169 9.05 -2.32 -12.09
N ASN A 170 8.88 -2.82 -10.87
CA ASN A 170 7.97 -3.93 -10.59
C ASN A 170 6.61 -3.48 -10.07
N ILE A 171 6.47 -2.24 -9.60
CA ILE A 171 5.22 -1.70 -9.04
C ILE A 171 4.80 -0.40 -9.75
N SER A 172 5.60 0.67 -9.68
CA SER A 172 5.16 2.00 -10.14
C SER A 172 4.85 2.05 -11.64
N VAL A 173 5.78 1.59 -12.47
CA VAL A 173 5.62 1.55 -13.94
C VAL A 173 4.48 0.59 -14.33
N PRO A 174 4.42 -0.66 -13.83
CA PRO A 174 3.29 -1.55 -14.07
C PRO A 174 1.93 -0.95 -13.71
N ARG A 175 1.80 -0.26 -12.56
CA ARG A 175 0.54 0.40 -12.18
C ARG A 175 0.11 1.43 -13.22
N LYS A 176 1.02 2.33 -13.62
CA LYS A 176 0.71 3.33 -14.64
C LYS A 176 0.39 2.69 -15.99
N MET A 177 1.11 1.65 -16.37
CA MET A 177 0.89 0.97 -17.63
C MET A 177 -0.47 0.25 -17.66
N ARG A 178 -0.89 -0.40 -16.57
CA ARG A 178 -2.26 -0.95 -16.44
C ARG A 178 -3.31 0.14 -16.68
N ASP A 179 -3.18 1.27 -16.00
CA ASP A 179 -4.17 2.35 -16.06
C ASP A 179 -4.25 2.90 -17.50
N ILE A 180 -3.10 3.12 -18.14
CA ILE A 180 -3.00 3.54 -19.55
C ILE A 180 -3.64 2.51 -20.49
N ILE A 181 -3.32 1.22 -20.35
CA ILE A 181 -3.90 0.17 -21.21
C ILE A 181 -5.43 0.19 -21.14
N LEU A 182 -6.00 0.42 -19.96
CA LEU A 182 -7.45 0.39 -19.75
C LEU A 182 -8.15 1.68 -20.20
N LEU A 183 -7.50 2.84 -20.07
CA LEU A 183 -8.05 4.10 -20.56
C LEU A 183 -7.89 4.26 -22.07
N ALA A 184 -6.77 3.82 -22.64
CA ALA A 184 -6.54 3.83 -24.09
C ALA A 184 -7.45 2.84 -24.82
N GLY A 185 -7.80 1.72 -24.18
CA GLY A 185 -8.74 0.74 -24.73
C GLY A 185 -8.31 0.25 -26.11
N ASP A 186 -9.25 0.31 -27.06
CA ASP A 186 -9.04 -0.17 -28.43
C ASP A 186 -8.08 0.70 -29.25
N GLU A 187 -7.65 1.87 -28.77
CA GLU A 187 -6.63 2.66 -29.49
C GLU A 187 -5.22 2.06 -29.37
N LEU A 188 -5.00 1.24 -28.33
CA LEU A 188 -3.72 0.61 -28.06
C LEU A 188 -3.73 -0.83 -28.60
N GLN A 189 -3.25 -1.00 -29.84
CA GLN A 189 -3.22 -2.27 -30.57
C GLN A 189 -1.81 -2.60 -31.11
N GLY A 190 -1.67 -3.79 -31.70
CA GLY A 190 -0.44 -4.24 -32.36
C GLY A 190 0.80 -4.20 -31.45
N ASN A 191 1.95 -3.82 -32.04
CA ASN A 191 3.23 -3.79 -31.34
C ASN A 191 3.22 -2.86 -30.11
N GLU A 192 2.50 -1.73 -30.15
CA GLU A 192 2.42 -0.83 -28.99
C GLU A 192 1.71 -1.51 -27.80
N ARG A 193 0.64 -2.27 -28.08
CA ARG A 193 -0.04 -3.06 -27.06
C ARG A 193 0.85 -4.14 -26.48
N GLU A 194 1.61 -4.85 -27.32
CA GLU A 194 2.54 -5.87 -26.87
C GLU A 194 3.65 -5.30 -25.98
N LEU A 195 4.22 -4.15 -26.36
CA LEU A 195 5.20 -3.44 -25.55
C LEU A 195 4.62 -2.97 -24.22
N ALA A 196 3.41 -2.40 -24.23
CA ALA A 196 2.70 -1.98 -23.02
C ALA A 196 2.43 -3.17 -22.09
N MET A 197 1.93 -4.28 -22.63
CA MET A 197 1.71 -5.52 -21.86
C MET A 197 3.02 -6.08 -21.31
N LYS A 198 4.13 -6.00 -22.06
CA LYS A 198 5.46 -6.40 -21.55
C LYS A 198 5.92 -5.51 -20.40
N GLN A 199 5.64 -4.22 -20.44
CA GLN A 199 5.98 -3.31 -19.33
C GLN A 199 5.10 -3.52 -18.11
N LEU A 200 3.79 -3.75 -18.30
CA LEU A 200 2.90 -4.19 -17.22
C LEU A 200 3.40 -5.49 -16.58
N GLY A 201 3.78 -6.49 -17.40
CA GLY A 201 4.26 -7.80 -16.95
C GLY A 201 5.62 -7.83 -16.25
N GLN A 202 6.22 -6.69 -15.90
CA GLN A 202 7.48 -6.62 -15.13
C GLN A 202 7.29 -6.86 -13.64
N PHE A 203 6.04 -6.88 -13.15
CA PHE A 203 5.76 -7.12 -11.74
C PHE A 203 6.37 -8.45 -11.26
N LYS A 204 6.72 -8.49 -9.98
CA LYS A 204 7.11 -9.72 -9.29
C LYS A 204 6.22 -9.87 -8.07
N VAL A 205 5.39 -10.92 -8.08
CA VAL A 205 4.51 -11.21 -6.95
C VAL A 205 5.36 -11.67 -5.77
N GLY A 206 5.33 -10.94 -4.66
CA GLY A 206 6.15 -11.25 -3.49
C GLY A 206 5.99 -10.26 -2.34
N GLY A 207 6.70 -10.50 -1.24
CA GLY A 207 6.62 -9.68 -0.01
C GLY A 207 5.42 -10.02 0.87
N THR A 208 5.16 -9.14 1.85
CA THR A 208 4.04 -9.22 2.82
C THR A 208 3.26 -7.90 2.83
N GLY A 209 2.06 -7.90 3.43
CA GLY A 209 1.27 -6.67 3.63
C GLY A 209 1.01 -5.90 2.32
N ALA A 210 1.30 -4.60 2.32
CA ALA A 210 1.04 -3.73 1.17
C ALA A 210 1.79 -4.15 -0.12
N ASN A 211 3.05 -4.62 -0.01
CA ASN A 211 3.85 -5.04 -1.17
C ASN A 211 3.25 -6.27 -1.88
N LEU A 212 2.73 -7.21 -1.09
CA LEU A 212 2.02 -8.37 -1.61
C LEU A 212 0.72 -7.94 -2.31
N VAL A 213 -0.06 -7.06 -1.68
CA VAL A 213 -1.32 -6.56 -2.24
C VAL A 213 -1.09 -5.86 -3.58
N TRP A 214 -0.12 -4.95 -3.67
CA TRP A 214 0.15 -4.22 -4.92
C TRP A 214 0.61 -5.14 -6.05
N SER A 215 1.53 -6.07 -5.76
CA SER A 215 2.06 -6.97 -6.79
C SER A 215 1.04 -8.01 -7.25
N ALA A 216 0.21 -8.55 -6.35
CA ALA A 216 -0.87 -9.47 -6.71
C ALA A 216 -2.02 -8.76 -7.44
N ASP A 217 -2.34 -7.51 -7.12
CA ASP A 217 -3.31 -6.68 -7.86
C ASP A 217 -2.85 -6.48 -9.32
N LEU A 218 -1.57 -6.19 -9.55
CA LEU A 218 -1.00 -6.10 -10.90
C LEU A 218 -1.09 -7.43 -11.66
N ALA A 219 -0.73 -8.53 -11.01
CA ALA A 219 -0.79 -9.86 -11.60
C ALA A 219 -2.23 -10.26 -11.98
N MET A 220 -3.21 -9.92 -11.14
CA MET A 220 -4.63 -10.15 -11.39
C MET A 220 -5.11 -9.40 -12.64
N HIS A 221 -4.78 -8.11 -12.76
CA HIS A 221 -5.15 -7.32 -13.95
C HIS A 221 -4.44 -7.80 -15.22
N TYR A 222 -3.16 -8.17 -15.11
CA TYR A 222 -2.41 -8.72 -16.23
C TYR A 222 -2.95 -10.07 -16.71
N ALA A 223 -3.42 -10.91 -15.80
CA ALA A 223 -4.13 -12.14 -16.13
C ALA A 223 -5.48 -11.84 -16.80
N ALA A 224 -6.27 -10.93 -16.25
CA ALA A 224 -7.56 -10.55 -16.81
C ALA A 224 -7.44 -9.94 -18.23
N LEU A 225 -6.42 -9.11 -18.48
CA LEU A 225 -6.12 -8.55 -19.82
C LEU A 225 -5.73 -9.61 -20.86
N ARG A 226 -5.38 -10.81 -20.41
CA ARG A 226 -5.07 -12.00 -21.25
C ARG A 226 -6.19 -13.03 -21.22
N ASN A 227 -7.32 -12.73 -20.58
CA ASN A 227 -8.44 -13.65 -20.35
C ASN A 227 -8.04 -14.94 -19.60
N ASP A 228 -6.96 -14.90 -18.81
CA ASP A 228 -6.48 -16.02 -18.01
C ASP A 228 -7.22 -16.06 -16.67
N GLY A 229 -8.45 -16.59 -16.69
CA GLY A 229 -9.29 -16.63 -15.50
C GLY A 229 -8.79 -17.58 -14.39
N VAL A 230 -7.88 -18.51 -14.70
CA VAL A 230 -7.24 -19.36 -13.68
C VAL A 230 -6.27 -18.51 -12.87
N ALA A 231 -5.37 -17.79 -13.53
CA ALA A 231 -4.43 -16.89 -12.85
C ALA A 231 -5.15 -15.72 -12.14
N VAL A 232 -6.27 -15.22 -12.68
CA VAL A 232 -7.12 -14.25 -11.95
C VAL A 232 -7.62 -14.86 -10.64
N GLY A 233 -8.14 -16.08 -10.66
CA GLY A 233 -8.64 -16.75 -9.47
C GLY A 233 -7.57 -16.99 -8.40
N GLU A 234 -6.37 -17.38 -8.82
CA GLU A 234 -5.23 -17.53 -7.91
C GLU A 234 -4.87 -16.22 -7.21
N MET A 235 -4.76 -15.11 -7.97
CA MET A 235 -4.41 -13.82 -7.41
C MET A 235 -5.54 -13.24 -6.55
N ALA A 236 -6.80 -13.37 -6.99
CA ALA A 236 -7.97 -12.96 -6.21
C ALA A 236 -8.04 -13.69 -4.86
N LYS A 237 -7.79 -15.01 -4.86
CA LYS A 237 -7.70 -15.79 -3.62
C LYS A 237 -6.57 -15.29 -2.72
N LYS A 238 -5.38 -15.07 -3.28
CA LYS A 238 -4.22 -14.56 -2.53
C LYS A 238 -4.52 -13.21 -1.87
N LEU A 239 -5.14 -12.29 -2.61
CA LEU A 239 -5.55 -10.97 -2.12
C LEU A 239 -6.64 -11.07 -1.03
N ALA A 240 -7.61 -11.97 -1.18
CA ALA A 240 -8.65 -12.20 -0.18
C ALA A 240 -8.08 -12.84 1.11
N ASP A 241 -7.09 -13.72 0.98
CA ASP A 241 -6.45 -14.39 2.12
C ASP A 241 -5.65 -13.42 3.01
N GLU A 242 -5.14 -12.32 2.44
CA GLU A 242 -4.52 -11.22 3.20
C GLU A 242 -5.52 -10.42 4.04
N VAL A 243 -6.83 -10.57 3.80
CA VAL A 243 -7.86 -10.04 4.67
C VAL A 243 -8.08 -10.98 5.85
N LYS A 244 -7.34 -10.76 6.93
CA LYS A 244 -7.34 -11.62 8.13
C LYS A 244 -7.01 -10.82 9.38
N ILE A 245 -7.47 -11.34 10.52
CA ILE A 245 -6.93 -10.96 11.82
C ILE A 245 -5.50 -11.52 11.91
N SER A 246 -4.60 -10.73 12.45
CA SER A 246 -3.18 -11.04 12.61
C SER A 246 -2.71 -10.68 14.01
N ASP A 247 -1.80 -11.51 14.53
CA ASP A 247 -1.17 -11.30 15.83
C ASP A 247 0.06 -10.38 15.77
N PHE A 248 0.50 -10.01 14.57
CA PHE A 248 1.66 -9.16 14.34
C PHE A 248 1.32 -7.89 13.55
N GLU A 249 1.26 -7.96 12.22
CA GLU A 249 0.91 -6.84 11.32
C GLU A 249 -0.44 -7.06 10.66
N GLY A 250 -1.21 -5.99 10.46
CA GLY A 250 -2.54 -6.00 9.86
C GLY A 250 -3.64 -5.71 10.87
N ILE A 251 -4.83 -6.26 10.60
CA ILE A 251 -6.00 -6.11 11.45
C ILE A 251 -5.78 -6.88 12.76
N ARG A 252 -5.95 -6.22 13.89
CA ARG A 252 -5.89 -6.85 15.21
C ARG A 252 -7.29 -7.30 15.66
N ASP A 253 -7.35 -8.21 16.62
CA ASP A 253 -8.59 -8.74 17.19
C ASP A 253 -9.45 -7.68 17.92
N ASP A 254 -8.87 -6.54 18.30
CA ASP A 254 -9.56 -5.36 18.83
C ASP A 254 -9.96 -4.33 17.74
N TRP A 255 -9.78 -4.67 16.47
CA TRP A 255 -10.06 -3.83 15.29
C TRP A 255 -9.16 -2.59 15.15
N SER A 256 -8.02 -2.57 15.84
CA SER A 256 -6.92 -1.68 15.47
C SER A 256 -6.13 -2.24 14.27
N PHE A 257 -5.30 -1.40 13.64
CA PHE A 257 -4.44 -1.82 12.53
C PHE A 257 -2.98 -1.50 12.81
N HIS A 258 -2.11 -2.51 12.65
CA HIS A 258 -0.69 -2.41 12.95
C HIS A 258 0.20 -2.63 11.72
N GLN A 259 1.34 -1.94 11.67
CA GLN A 259 2.37 -2.16 10.65
C GLN A 259 3.76 -1.85 11.24
N HIS A 260 4.81 -2.50 10.72
CA HIS A 260 6.18 -2.44 11.22
C HIS A 260 6.24 -2.91 12.67
N GLY A 261 5.71 -4.11 12.90
CA GLY A 261 5.47 -4.67 14.24
C GLY A 261 4.28 -4.02 14.95
N PRO A 262 4.26 -4.03 16.30
CA PRO A 262 3.09 -3.60 17.07
C PRO A 262 3.01 -2.06 17.20
N ARG A 263 2.90 -1.35 16.07
CA ARG A 263 2.67 0.11 16.00
C ARG A 263 1.28 0.40 15.44
N LEU A 264 0.52 1.26 16.11
CA LEU A 264 -0.78 1.72 15.62
C LEU A 264 -0.59 2.62 14.39
N GLN A 265 -1.00 2.13 13.22
CA GLN A 265 -0.85 2.83 11.93
C GLN A 265 -2.17 2.87 11.14
N THR A 266 -3.30 3.04 11.85
CA THR A 266 -4.66 2.99 11.26
C THR A 266 -4.81 3.89 10.05
N PHE A 267 -4.39 5.15 10.14
CA PHE A 267 -4.55 6.13 9.06
C PHE A 267 -3.24 6.41 8.32
N HIS A 268 -2.30 5.47 8.40
CA HIS A 268 -1.17 5.40 7.47
C HIS A 268 -1.30 4.11 6.64
N TYR A 269 -0.60 3.03 6.99
CA TYR A 269 -0.73 1.77 6.25
C TYR A 269 -2.13 1.16 6.32
N GLY A 270 -2.85 1.31 7.44
CA GLY A 270 -4.19 0.76 7.60
C GLY A 270 -5.20 1.32 6.60
N GLN A 271 -5.14 2.62 6.33
CA GLN A 271 -6.04 3.23 5.34
C GLN A 271 -5.67 2.87 3.90
N SER A 272 -4.38 2.72 3.60
CA SER A 272 -3.92 2.23 2.30
C SER A 272 -4.39 0.79 2.09
N TYR A 273 -4.22 -0.07 3.10
CA TYR A 273 -4.69 -1.45 3.09
C TYR A 273 -6.20 -1.55 2.90
N PHE A 274 -6.98 -0.76 3.65
CA PHE A 274 -8.44 -0.72 3.53
C PHE A 274 -8.90 -0.27 2.14
N SER A 275 -8.29 0.80 1.62
CA SER A 275 -8.59 1.34 0.29
C SER A 275 -8.35 0.29 -0.80
N GLU A 276 -7.17 -0.34 -0.81
CA GLU A 276 -6.83 -1.35 -1.81
C GLU A 276 -7.72 -2.60 -1.69
N SER A 277 -7.91 -3.13 -0.48
CA SER A 277 -8.74 -4.33 -0.25
C SER A 277 -10.21 -4.11 -0.60
N THR A 278 -10.76 -2.95 -0.23
CA THR A 278 -12.15 -2.58 -0.57
C THR A 278 -12.32 -2.35 -2.06
N ARG A 279 -11.35 -1.70 -2.71
CA ARG A 279 -11.36 -1.50 -4.16
C ARG A 279 -11.38 -2.84 -4.89
N ILE A 280 -10.54 -3.80 -4.49
CA ILE A 280 -10.46 -5.12 -5.10
C ILE A 280 -11.74 -5.92 -4.85
N ALA A 281 -12.22 -5.96 -3.61
CA ALA A 281 -13.49 -6.61 -3.27
C ALA A 281 -14.66 -6.06 -4.10
N TRP A 282 -14.70 -4.74 -4.28
CA TRP A 282 -15.71 -4.09 -5.12
C TRP A 282 -15.54 -4.46 -6.59
N GLN A 283 -14.33 -4.47 -7.15
CA GLN A 283 -14.12 -4.86 -8.56
C GLN A 283 -14.52 -6.31 -8.85
N LEU A 284 -14.26 -7.22 -7.92
CA LEU A 284 -14.56 -8.65 -8.06
C LEU A 284 -16.01 -9.00 -7.74
N ARG A 285 -16.81 -8.03 -7.27
CA ARG A 285 -18.22 -8.27 -6.93
C ARG A 285 -18.97 -8.82 -8.14
N ASP A 286 -19.91 -9.72 -7.87
CA ASP A 286 -20.74 -10.35 -8.89
C ASP A 286 -19.94 -11.05 -10.00
N THR A 287 -18.71 -11.49 -9.69
CA THR A 287 -17.90 -12.42 -10.50
C THR A 287 -17.69 -13.72 -9.70
N ARG A 288 -17.21 -14.78 -10.35
CA ARG A 288 -16.84 -16.02 -9.65
C ARG A 288 -15.72 -15.85 -8.60
N TRP A 289 -14.96 -14.75 -8.67
CA TRP A 289 -13.83 -14.47 -7.77
C TRP A 289 -14.19 -13.47 -6.67
N ALA A 290 -15.48 -13.20 -6.47
CA ALA A 290 -15.95 -12.36 -5.38
C ALA A 290 -15.37 -12.83 -4.03
N TYR A 291 -15.00 -11.88 -3.18
CA TYR A 291 -14.44 -12.20 -1.87
C TYR A 291 -15.46 -13.00 -1.04
N PRO A 292 -15.00 -14.01 -0.28
CA PRO A 292 -15.87 -14.71 0.65
C PRO A 292 -16.51 -13.74 1.66
N ALA A 293 -17.76 -14.00 2.05
CA ALA A 293 -18.50 -13.13 2.98
C ALA A 293 -17.74 -12.85 4.29
N GLN A 294 -17.02 -13.84 4.81
CA GLN A 294 -16.18 -13.67 6.00
C GLN A 294 -15.07 -12.60 5.82
N LYS A 295 -14.49 -12.50 4.62
CA LYS A 295 -13.47 -11.49 4.31
C LYS A 295 -14.09 -10.10 4.21
N ILE A 296 -15.30 -10.00 3.65
CA ILE A 296 -16.07 -8.76 3.62
C ILE A 296 -16.45 -8.31 5.04
N ASP A 297 -16.94 -9.22 5.89
CA ASP A 297 -17.25 -8.95 7.29
C ASP A 297 -16.04 -8.40 8.06
N LEU A 298 -14.82 -8.87 7.78
CA LEU A 298 -13.59 -8.34 8.39
C LEU A 298 -13.32 -6.88 7.98
N LEU A 299 -13.49 -6.53 6.70
CA LEU A 299 -13.33 -5.15 6.23
C LEU A 299 -14.40 -4.22 6.84
N SER A 300 -15.64 -4.70 6.93
CA SER A 300 -16.74 -3.93 7.53
C SER A 300 -16.50 -3.67 9.01
N ASN A 301 -16.05 -4.70 9.76
CA ASN A 301 -15.75 -4.53 11.17
C ASN A 301 -14.49 -3.68 11.42
N LEU A 302 -13.47 -3.73 10.55
CA LEU A 302 -12.32 -2.83 10.66
C LEU A 302 -12.75 -1.36 10.74
N VAL A 303 -13.75 -0.95 9.95
CA VAL A 303 -14.23 0.43 9.98
C VAL A 303 -15.30 0.67 11.06
N LEU A 304 -16.27 -0.22 11.22
CA LEU A 304 -17.39 -0.04 12.15
C LEU A 304 -16.97 -0.22 13.62
N GLN A 305 -16.07 -1.16 13.89
CA GLN A 305 -15.55 -1.45 15.22
C GLN A 305 -14.23 -0.73 15.49
N GLY A 306 -13.42 -0.44 14.46
CA GLY A 306 -12.16 0.29 14.59
C GLY A 306 -12.31 1.78 14.33
N TRP A 307 -12.31 2.16 13.05
CA TRP A 307 -12.16 3.55 12.60
C TRP A 307 -13.21 4.51 13.15
N ARG A 308 -14.45 4.05 13.31
CA ARG A 308 -15.56 4.84 13.88
C ARG A 308 -15.22 5.45 15.25
N TRP A 309 -14.33 4.81 16.00
CA TRP A 309 -13.85 5.26 17.30
C TRP A 309 -12.54 6.03 17.23
N GLN A 310 -11.85 6.03 16.10
CA GLN A 310 -10.57 6.72 15.92
C GLN A 310 -10.74 8.05 15.17
N LEU A 311 -11.98 8.44 14.88
CA LEU A 311 -12.33 9.64 14.12
C LEU A 311 -13.38 10.51 14.82
N ARG A 312 -13.29 11.81 14.61
CA ARG A 312 -14.39 12.78 14.77
C ARG A 312 -14.71 13.34 13.39
N GLY A 313 -15.87 13.00 12.82
CA GLY A 313 -16.10 13.21 11.40
C GLY A 313 -15.04 12.49 10.57
N ASN A 314 -14.29 13.24 9.77
CA ASN A 314 -13.15 12.75 8.99
C ASN A 314 -11.79 13.13 9.61
N MET A 315 -11.76 13.64 10.83
CA MET A 315 -10.52 14.06 11.48
C MET A 315 -10.01 13.00 12.45
N THR A 316 -8.72 12.66 12.32
CA THR A 316 -8.00 11.79 13.24
C THR A 316 -7.01 12.58 14.11
N VAL A 317 -6.28 11.88 14.96
CA VAL A 317 -5.22 12.43 15.83
C VAL A 317 -3.85 11.86 15.49
N PRO A 318 -2.76 12.60 15.81
CA PRO A 318 -1.37 12.22 15.55
C PRO A 318 -1.00 10.77 15.88
N SER A 319 -1.51 10.25 17.02
CA SER A 319 -1.21 8.90 17.50
C SER A 319 -1.70 7.74 16.62
N THR A 320 -2.47 8.01 15.57
CA THR A 320 -3.01 7.00 14.65
C THR A 320 -2.26 6.91 13.32
N LEU A 321 -1.29 7.81 13.11
CA LEU A 321 -0.53 7.99 11.87
C LEU A 321 0.89 7.44 11.93
N ASP A 322 1.43 7.28 13.14
CA ASP A 322 2.84 6.97 13.35
C ASP A 322 3.74 8.02 12.64
N ARG A 323 4.77 7.63 11.88
CA ARG A 323 5.63 8.58 11.18
C ARG A 323 4.91 9.51 10.20
N ALA A 324 3.76 9.10 9.67
CA ALA A 324 3.01 9.91 8.70
C ALA A 324 2.45 11.20 9.32
N VAL A 325 2.52 11.35 10.64
CA VAL A 325 2.24 12.58 11.38
C VAL A 325 3.01 13.79 10.86
N SER A 326 4.20 13.60 10.28
CA SER A 326 5.00 14.70 9.71
C SER A 326 4.58 15.11 8.29
N ARG A 327 3.56 14.48 7.71
CA ARG A 327 3.05 14.82 6.37
C ARG A 327 1.95 15.87 6.47
N ALA A 328 2.02 16.89 5.61
CA ALA A 328 0.96 17.89 5.47
C ALA A 328 -0.38 17.23 5.11
N GLY A 329 -1.47 17.71 5.70
CA GLY A 329 -2.84 17.23 5.51
C GLY A 329 -3.13 15.85 6.08
N SER A 330 -2.19 15.21 6.78
CA SER A 330 -2.29 13.79 7.20
C SER A 330 -3.42 13.48 8.19
N LEU A 331 -3.88 14.48 8.95
CA LEU A 331 -4.96 14.30 9.93
C LEU A 331 -6.36 14.22 9.32
N LYS A 332 -6.51 14.57 8.04
CA LYS A 332 -7.80 14.50 7.33
C LYS A 332 -7.92 13.19 6.57
N VAL A 333 -8.88 12.35 6.98
CA VAL A 333 -9.11 11.01 6.43
C VAL A 333 -10.21 11.04 5.38
N ASN A 334 -9.83 11.01 4.10
CA ASN A 334 -10.76 11.06 2.97
C ASN A 334 -11.09 9.65 2.45
N GLN A 335 -11.87 8.89 3.21
CA GLN A 335 -12.19 7.47 2.92
C GLN A 335 -13.69 7.17 2.74
N GLN A 336 -14.55 8.19 2.78
CA GLN A 336 -16.01 8.05 2.70
C GLN A 336 -16.45 7.27 1.47
N ASN A 337 -15.84 7.53 0.31
CA ASN A 337 -16.17 6.83 -0.93
C ASN A 337 -15.79 5.35 -0.87
N ASN A 338 -14.68 5.00 -0.22
CA ASN A 338 -14.32 3.59 0.00
C ASN A 338 -15.29 2.91 0.98
N VAL A 339 -15.73 3.60 2.05
CA VAL A 339 -16.75 3.05 2.96
C VAL A 339 -18.08 2.82 2.22
N ARG A 340 -18.50 3.75 1.35
CA ARG A 340 -19.69 3.57 0.49
C ARG A 340 -19.54 2.44 -0.52
N ARG A 341 -18.34 2.26 -1.09
CA ARG A 341 -18.03 1.10 -1.95
C ARG A 341 -18.13 -0.20 -1.17
N LEU A 342 -17.63 -0.24 0.07
CA LEU A 342 -17.79 -1.40 0.95
C LEU A 342 -19.26 -1.67 1.26
N ALA A 343 -20.07 -0.64 1.51
CA ALA A 343 -21.52 -0.78 1.70
C ALA A 343 -22.24 -1.39 0.48
N HIS A 344 -21.72 -1.15 -0.72
CA HIS A 344 -22.25 -1.76 -1.95
C HIS A 344 -21.92 -3.25 -2.05
N VAL A 345 -20.76 -3.67 -1.55
CA VAL A 345 -20.34 -5.08 -1.52
C VAL A 345 -20.99 -5.83 -0.36
N ASP A 346 -21.01 -5.21 0.83
CA ASP A 346 -21.59 -5.75 2.05
C ASP A 346 -23.02 -5.27 2.26
N ARG A 347 -23.96 -5.95 1.59
CA ARG A 347 -25.40 -5.64 1.73
C ARG A 347 -25.91 -5.85 3.15
N LYS A 348 -25.26 -6.70 3.95
CA LYS A 348 -25.65 -6.99 5.34
C LYS A 348 -25.37 -5.79 6.25
N HIS A 349 -24.25 -5.09 6.08
CA HIS A 349 -23.89 -3.90 6.87
C HIS A 349 -24.08 -2.57 6.12
N ALA A 350 -24.71 -2.58 4.94
CA ALA A 350 -24.79 -1.41 4.06
C ALA A 350 -25.36 -0.16 4.74
N GLN A 351 -26.41 -0.30 5.56
CA GLN A 351 -27.01 0.84 6.27
C GLN A 351 -26.02 1.46 7.27
N GLU A 352 -25.33 0.65 8.07
CA GLU A 352 -24.38 1.14 9.08
C GLU A 352 -23.14 1.76 8.43
N LEU A 353 -22.62 1.15 7.36
CA LEU A 353 -21.49 1.67 6.60
C LEU A 353 -21.83 3.00 5.93
N ASN A 354 -23.01 3.13 5.30
CA ASN A 354 -23.44 4.39 4.70
C ASN A 354 -23.66 5.48 5.75
N ALA A 355 -24.22 5.14 6.91
CA ALA A 355 -24.36 6.08 8.02
C ALA A 355 -23.00 6.54 8.56
N PHE A 356 -22.03 5.62 8.67
CA PHE A 356 -20.66 5.97 9.05
C PHE A 356 -20.00 6.88 7.98
N ALA A 357 -20.09 6.54 6.70
CA ALA A 357 -19.57 7.40 5.63
C ALA A 357 -20.19 8.81 5.64
N ALA A 358 -21.50 8.92 5.87
CA ALA A 358 -22.17 10.22 5.98
C ALA A 358 -21.67 11.01 7.20
N SER A 359 -21.47 10.36 8.35
CA SER A 359 -20.96 11.03 9.56
C SER A 359 -19.59 11.69 9.35
N MET A 360 -18.74 11.09 8.52
CA MET A 360 -17.42 11.64 8.18
C MET A 360 -17.51 13.01 7.50
N ASP A 361 -18.61 13.30 6.79
CA ASP A 361 -18.85 14.59 6.13
C ASP A 361 -19.42 15.67 7.08
N THR A 362 -19.84 15.30 8.29
CA THR A 362 -20.54 16.20 9.24
C THR A 362 -19.64 16.84 10.30
N GLY A 363 -18.41 16.35 10.48
CA GLY A 363 -17.55 16.75 11.61
C GLY A 363 -18.00 16.20 12.98
N GLN A 364 -19.00 15.32 13.02
CA GLN A 364 -19.50 14.70 14.25
C GLN A 364 -18.96 13.28 14.43
N PRO A 365 -18.79 12.80 15.68
CA PRO A 365 -18.35 11.43 15.91
C PRO A 365 -19.50 10.46 15.59
N ALA A 366 -19.18 9.34 14.94
CA ALA A 366 -20.16 8.29 14.66
C ALA A 366 -20.31 7.28 15.81
N ALA A 367 -19.41 7.28 16.78
CA ALA A 367 -19.55 6.54 18.03
C ALA A 367 -19.77 7.49 19.22
N ARG A 368 -20.24 6.94 20.34
CA ARG A 368 -20.43 7.66 21.62
C ARG A 368 -19.93 6.81 22.78
N GLY A 369 -19.42 7.47 23.81
CA GLY A 369 -18.90 6.80 25.00
C GLY A 369 -17.42 6.45 24.85
N PHE A 370 -16.97 5.40 25.55
CA PHE A 370 -15.57 5.02 25.68
C PHE A 370 -15.25 3.74 24.89
N LYS A 371 -14.09 3.70 24.24
CA LYS A 371 -13.49 2.47 23.70
C LYS A 371 -12.00 2.40 24.02
N TRP A 372 -11.58 1.21 24.43
CA TRP A 372 -10.18 0.84 24.62
C TRP A 372 -9.74 -0.17 23.55
N PHE A 373 -8.56 0.06 22.98
CA PHE A 373 -7.88 -0.81 22.02
C PHE A 373 -6.65 -1.43 22.70
N PRO A 374 -6.79 -2.57 23.40
CA PRO A 374 -5.71 -3.15 24.22
C PRO A 374 -4.49 -3.59 23.41
N ARG A 375 -4.64 -3.90 22.12
CA ARG A 375 -3.49 -4.24 21.26
C ARG A 375 -2.68 -2.99 20.91
N SER A 376 -3.30 -1.82 20.93
CA SER A 376 -2.69 -0.57 20.48
C SER A 376 -2.29 0.38 21.59
N ASP A 377 -2.57 0.07 22.85
CA ASP A 377 -2.42 1.01 23.97
C ASP A 377 -3.10 2.37 23.66
N PHE A 378 -4.30 2.32 23.05
CA PHE A 378 -5.03 3.49 22.56
C PHE A 378 -6.47 3.51 23.05
N ALA A 379 -6.95 4.68 23.48
CA ALA A 379 -8.32 4.90 23.92
C ALA A 379 -8.97 6.06 23.18
N ALA A 380 -10.28 5.97 23.00
CA ALA A 380 -11.11 7.06 22.51
C ALA A 380 -12.33 7.24 23.41
N TYR A 381 -12.72 8.50 23.61
CA TYR A 381 -13.95 8.87 24.30
C TYR A 381 -14.69 9.94 23.49
N HIS A 382 -15.94 9.67 23.13
CA HIS A 382 -16.74 10.55 22.29
C HIS A 382 -17.98 11.06 23.01
N THR A 383 -18.18 12.37 22.90
CA THR A 383 -19.43 13.07 23.23
C THR A 383 -19.89 13.87 22.01
N PRO A 384 -21.15 14.34 21.98
CA PRO A 384 -21.57 15.26 20.91
C PRO A 384 -20.69 16.51 20.78
N LYS A 385 -20.16 17.02 21.90
CA LYS A 385 -19.40 18.29 21.94
C LYS A 385 -17.90 18.15 21.68
N ALA A 386 -17.33 16.98 21.98
CA ALA A 386 -15.89 16.75 21.89
C ALA A 386 -15.54 15.26 21.82
N SER A 387 -14.39 14.96 21.22
CA SER A 387 -13.72 13.67 21.23
C SER A 387 -12.38 13.79 21.96
N PHE A 388 -12.09 12.88 22.87
CA PHE A 388 -10.83 12.77 23.59
C PHE A 388 -10.13 11.48 23.18
N PHE A 389 -8.84 11.56 22.88
CA PHE A 389 -8.02 10.42 22.49
C PHE A 389 -6.79 10.34 23.37
N LEU A 390 -6.45 9.13 23.81
CA LEU A 390 -5.27 8.85 24.62
C LEU A 390 -4.45 7.76 23.96
N LYS A 391 -3.16 8.00 23.79
CA LYS A 391 -2.21 6.97 23.37
C LYS A 391 -1.09 6.84 24.38
N THR A 392 -0.96 5.64 24.93
CA THR A 392 0.12 5.26 25.86
C THR A 392 1.08 4.29 25.19
N LEU A 393 2.13 3.90 25.91
CA LEU A 393 3.12 2.93 25.48
C LEU A 393 3.24 1.85 26.56
N SER A 394 3.50 0.61 26.15
CA SER A 394 3.80 -0.51 27.04
C SER A 394 4.86 -1.43 26.41
N SER A 395 5.23 -2.51 27.09
CA SER A 395 6.09 -3.55 26.53
C SER A 395 5.46 -4.32 25.36
N ARG A 396 4.17 -4.10 25.06
CA ARG A 396 3.45 -4.75 23.96
C ARG A 396 3.48 -3.96 22.66
N THR A 397 3.71 -2.65 22.73
CA THR A 397 3.67 -1.76 21.57
C THR A 397 5.01 -1.07 21.37
N ASN A 398 5.29 -0.68 20.13
CA ASN A 398 6.52 0.02 19.80
C ASN A 398 6.33 1.54 19.85
N THR A 399 7.42 2.25 20.08
CA THR A 399 7.48 3.71 19.90
C THR A 399 7.28 4.09 18.44
N THR A 400 6.87 5.33 18.23
CA THR A 400 6.73 5.96 16.92
C THR A 400 8.01 5.82 16.13
N GLU A 401 7.91 5.48 14.85
CA GLU A 401 9.07 5.27 14.00
C GLU A 401 9.55 6.58 13.35
N SER A 402 10.82 6.61 12.97
CA SER A 402 11.42 7.67 12.16
C SER A 402 12.30 7.00 11.12
N ILE A 403 11.78 6.90 9.89
CA ILE A 403 12.45 6.30 8.74
C ILE A 403 12.22 7.19 7.51
N ASN A 404 13.09 7.07 6.50
CA ASN A 404 12.98 7.80 5.23
C ASN A 404 12.92 9.34 5.40
N ASN A 405 13.62 9.87 6.40
CA ASN A 405 13.59 11.28 6.79
C ASN A 405 12.20 11.81 7.20
N GLU A 406 11.27 10.93 7.56
CA GLU A 406 9.98 11.28 8.13
C GLU A 406 10.03 11.22 9.66
N ASN A 407 9.22 12.06 10.32
CA ASN A 407 9.03 12.07 11.77
C ASN A 407 10.32 12.20 12.63
N GLN A 408 11.27 13.03 12.20
CA GLN A 408 12.58 13.15 12.86
C GLN A 408 12.54 13.61 14.33
N LEU A 409 11.44 14.27 14.76
CA LEU A 409 11.28 14.83 16.09
C LEU A 409 10.21 14.10 16.94
N GLY A 410 9.58 13.05 16.42
CA GLY A 410 8.41 12.41 17.05
C GLY A 410 8.70 11.41 18.16
N ALA A 411 9.86 11.49 18.82
CA ALA A 411 10.29 10.49 19.80
C ALA A 411 9.36 10.41 21.03
N GLN A 412 8.71 11.53 21.39
CA GLN A 412 7.78 11.62 22.51
C GLN A 412 6.34 11.28 22.16
N LEU A 413 6.03 11.08 20.86
CA LEU A 413 4.70 10.63 20.48
C LEU A 413 4.43 9.25 21.11
N ASN A 414 3.17 9.05 21.47
CA ASN A 414 2.60 7.87 22.09
C ASN A 414 3.01 7.61 23.56
N LEU A 415 3.71 8.54 24.22
CA LEU A 415 4.14 8.42 25.63
C LEU A 415 3.09 8.93 26.64
N GLY A 416 1.80 8.77 26.34
CA GLY A 416 0.71 9.35 27.13
C GLY A 416 0.10 10.60 26.50
N ASN A 417 0.22 10.77 25.18
CA ASN A 417 -0.36 11.91 24.48
C ASN A 417 -1.88 11.93 24.62
N GLN A 418 -2.41 13.13 24.80
CA GLN A 418 -3.84 13.41 24.93
C GLN A 418 -4.26 14.42 23.87
N PHE A 419 -5.20 14.04 23.01
CA PHE A 419 -5.71 14.93 21.96
C PHE A 419 -7.21 15.15 22.14
N ILE A 420 -7.65 16.40 22.00
CA ILE A 420 -9.06 16.79 22.13
C ILE A 420 -9.50 17.45 20.83
N LEU A 421 -10.51 16.88 20.18
CA LEU A 421 -11.16 17.46 19.00
C LEU A 421 -12.57 17.92 19.37
N LYS A 422 -12.86 19.21 19.23
CA LYS A 422 -14.21 19.78 19.29
C LYS A 422 -14.72 20.10 17.89
N GLY A 423 -13.84 20.68 17.07
CA GLY A 423 -14.00 20.97 15.64
C GLY A 423 -13.13 20.06 14.79
N ASN A 424 -12.58 20.65 13.72
CA ASN A 424 -11.90 19.91 12.66
C ASN A 424 -10.46 20.39 12.39
N ASP A 425 -9.91 21.31 13.18
CA ASP A 425 -8.68 22.03 12.87
C ASP A 425 -7.69 22.20 14.03
N GLU A 426 -8.00 21.70 15.23
CA GLU A 426 -7.19 21.95 16.44
C GLU A 426 -5.72 21.54 16.34
N TYR A 427 -5.41 20.53 15.52
CA TYR A 427 -4.05 20.02 15.32
C TYR A 427 -3.62 20.01 13.85
N VAL A 428 -4.45 20.49 12.92
CA VAL A 428 -4.19 20.39 11.48
C VAL A 428 -2.93 21.16 11.12
N ASP A 429 -1.97 20.46 10.51
CA ASP A 429 -0.69 20.98 10.03
C ASP A 429 0.15 21.74 11.08
N LEU A 430 -0.11 21.51 12.38
CA LEU A 430 0.65 22.15 13.46
C LEU A 430 2.00 21.49 13.75
N MET A 431 2.23 20.26 13.27
CA MET A 431 3.42 19.47 13.60
C MET A 431 4.74 20.16 13.24
N GLY A 432 4.75 20.96 12.17
CA GLY A 432 5.93 21.75 11.78
C GLY A 432 6.27 22.88 12.74
N ALA A 433 5.32 23.32 13.57
CA ALA A 433 5.46 24.41 14.53
C ALA A 433 5.42 23.95 16.00
N TRP A 434 5.31 22.65 16.25
CA TRP A 434 5.25 22.12 17.60
C TRP A 434 6.56 22.28 18.37
N ASP A 435 6.45 22.62 19.65
CA ASP A 435 7.49 22.31 20.63
C ASP A 435 7.37 20.83 21.00
N TRP A 436 8.24 20.01 20.41
CA TRP A 436 8.24 18.55 20.58
C TRP A 436 8.61 18.09 22.00
N LYS A 437 9.08 18.99 22.88
CA LYS A 437 9.24 18.71 24.31
C LYS A 437 7.94 18.91 25.11
N ARG A 438 6.93 19.55 24.52
CA ARG A 438 5.68 19.98 25.18
C ARG A 438 4.46 19.48 24.44
N LEU A 439 4.48 18.21 24.04
CA LEU A 439 3.34 17.59 23.40
C LEU A 439 2.14 17.47 24.37
N PRO A 440 0.90 17.62 23.88
CA PRO A 440 -0.30 17.53 24.70
C PRO A 440 -0.35 16.26 25.57
N GLY A 441 -0.47 16.43 26.88
CA GLY A 441 -0.62 15.35 27.87
C GLY A 441 0.67 14.64 28.29
N VAL A 442 1.81 14.94 27.67
CA VAL A 442 3.08 14.25 27.96
C VAL A 442 3.81 14.93 29.12
N THR A 443 4.32 14.13 30.06
CA THR A 443 5.32 14.57 31.04
C THR A 443 6.70 14.23 30.52
N TRP A 444 7.56 15.24 30.33
CA TRP A 444 8.91 15.07 29.77
C TRP A 444 9.93 15.91 30.55
N PRO A 445 11.14 15.39 30.83
CA PRO A 445 12.20 16.18 31.47
C PRO A 445 12.66 17.32 30.56
N GLU A 446 12.69 18.55 31.05
CA GLU A 446 13.08 19.73 30.27
C GLU A 446 14.49 19.64 29.67
N TRP A 447 15.42 19.04 30.43
CA TRP A 447 16.81 18.86 30.05
C TRP A 447 17.03 17.76 29.00
N ALA A 448 16.07 16.86 28.79
CA ALA A 448 16.21 15.75 27.84
C ALA A 448 16.04 16.23 26.38
N SER A 449 16.88 15.72 25.48
CA SER A 449 16.80 16.02 24.05
C SER A 449 15.63 15.27 23.39
N VAL A 450 15.14 15.83 22.28
CA VAL A 450 14.18 15.16 21.40
C VAL A 450 14.94 14.57 20.22
N SER A 451 15.16 13.26 20.24
CA SER A 451 15.75 12.57 19.08
C SER A 451 15.33 11.11 19.08
N HIS A 452 15.10 10.55 17.90
CA HIS A 452 14.92 9.10 17.77
C HIS A 452 16.27 8.42 17.98
N PRO A 453 16.40 7.48 18.94
CA PRO A 453 17.67 6.80 19.20
C PRO A 453 18.17 5.95 18.02
N ASN A 454 17.30 5.63 17.04
CA ASN A 454 17.62 4.80 15.88
C ASN A 454 16.88 5.27 14.62
N ALA A 455 17.13 6.49 14.14
CA ALA A 455 16.64 6.89 12.81
C ALA A 455 17.30 6.00 11.74
N LYS A 456 16.52 5.15 11.07
CA LYS A 456 17.02 4.24 10.03
C LYS A 456 16.78 4.83 8.64
N GLN A 457 17.75 4.72 7.74
CA GLN A 457 17.56 4.95 6.31
C GLN A 457 17.13 3.64 5.64
N GLN A 458 15.88 3.58 5.18
CA GLN A 458 15.25 2.53 4.37
C GLN A 458 15.28 1.07 4.89
N GLU A 459 14.18 0.37 4.67
CA GLU A 459 14.15 -1.10 4.71
C GLU A 459 14.34 -1.60 3.27
N THR A 460 15.32 -2.49 3.08
CA THR A 460 15.63 -3.19 1.82
C THR A 460 14.58 -4.21 1.45
#